data_AF-A0A923LGM5-F1
#
_entry.id   AF-A0A923LGM5-F1
#
_cell.length_a   1.000
_cell.length_b   1.000
_cell.length_c   1.000
_cell.angle_alpha   90.00
_cell.angle_beta   90.00
_cell.angle_gamma   90.00
#
_symmetry.space_group_name_H-M   'P 1'
#
loop_
_entity.id
_entity.type
_entity.pdbx_description
1 polymer ?
#
loop_
_entity_poly.entity_id
_entity_poly.type
_entity_poly.pdbx_seq_one_letter_code
_entity_poly.pdbx_strand_id
1 'polypeptide(L)'
;MAWEKNITGVAEGSYRSLNGAADESIFQGRASKAGYFCFFKVWRDMPYDAVLDHAGNLYRVEVKGSSGDHFVVTRGGRAGQQIVRDPDVDRTRIIEREDCDFVVGIDSNNGDCYIIPTDIIEIIGIANLSQRAVQIFREKWELFKFNDGTAENTYRMSKENTRDGLCRLELEQVQKVAQTLNIAIPTESITIEGHRRMLDDEKEKTIYSIWKHLAEL
;
A
#
# COMPACT_ATOMS: atom_id res chain seq x y z
N MET A 1 23.45 15.92 -1.60
CA MET A 1 22.85 16.86 -2.58
C MET A 1 21.43 16.40 -2.84
N ALA A 2 20.48 17.33 -2.96
CA ALA A 2 19.14 16.97 -3.45
C ALA A 2 19.24 16.52 -4.91
N TRP A 3 18.50 15.49 -5.30
CA TRP A 3 18.51 14.97 -6.66
C TRP A 3 17.82 15.96 -7.62
N GLU A 4 18.57 16.52 -8.57
CA GLU A 4 18.01 17.33 -9.64
C GLU A 4 17.17 16.49 -10.62
N LYS A 5 15.90 16.88 -10.76
CA LYS A 5 14.86 16.19 -11.53
C LYS A 5 14.52 16.98 -12.80
N ASN A 6 14.07 16.29 -13.84
CA ASN A 6 13.70 16.87 -15.15
C ASN A 6 14.80 17.75 -15.82
N ILE A 7 16.07 17.36 -15.70
CA ILE A 7 17.21 18.16 -16.19
C ILE A 7 17.20 18.41 -17.72
N THR A 8 16.45 17.61 -18.47
CA THR A 8 16.29 17.74 -19.92
C THR A 8 15.12 18.65 -20.32
N GLY A 9 14.35 19.16 -19.36
CA GLY A 9 13.27 20.12 -19.62
C GLY A 9 12.04 19.52 -20.32
N VAL A 10 11.69 18.26 -20.03
CA VAL A 10 10.46 17.65 -20.54
C VAL A 10 9.25 18.42 -20.04
N ALA A 11 8.24 18.62 -20.90
CA ALA A 11 6.99 19.29 -20.54
C ALA A 11 6.32 18.64 -19.32
N GLU A 12 5.76 19.44 -18.42
CA GLU A 12 5.33 19.03 -17.07
C GLU A 12 4.41 17.79 -17.05
N GLY A 13 3.39 17.73 -17.91
CA GLY A 13 2.46 16.58 -17.96
C GLY A 13 3.14 15.28 -18.41
N SER A 14 4.05 15.38 -19.38
CA SER A 14 4.86 14.25 -19.84
C SER A 14 5.89 13.85 -18.77
N TYR A 15 6.50 14.82 -18.10
CA TYR A 15 7.44 14.58 -17.01
C TYR A 15 6.76 13.88 -15.83
N ARG A 16 5.56 14.29 -15.43
CA ARG A 16 4.77 13.62 -14.39
C ARG A 16 4.52 12.15 -14.71
N SER A 17 4.18 11.85 -15.96
CA SER A 17 3.98 10.47 -16.43
C SER A 17 5.28 9.66 -16.42
N LEU A 18 6.40 10.29 -16.83
CA LEU A 18 7.72 9.68 -16.80
C LEU A 18 8.19 9.40 -15.37
N ASN A 19 7.95 10.32 -14.43
CA ASN A 19 8.29 10.15 -13.02
C ASN A 19 7.54 8.96 -12.43
N GLY A 20 6.23 8.85 -12.69
CA GLY A 20 5.44 7.69 -12.26
C GLY A 20 5.99 6.36 -12.80
N ALA A 21 6.36 6.32 -14.09
CA ALA A 21 6.99 5.12 -14.67
C ALA A 21 8.37 4.81 -14.07
N ALA A 22 9.13 5.82 -13.67
CA ALA A 22 10.39 5.64 -12.95
C ALA A 22 10.16 5.07 -11.54
N ASP A 23 9.16 5.58 -10.82
CA ASP A 23 8.77 5.04 -9.49
C ASP A 23 8.33 3.57 -9.59
N GLU A 24 7.52 3.22 -10.60
CA GLU A 24 7.16 1.82 -10.92
C GLU A 24 8.42 0.96 -11.16
N SER A 25 9.41 1.48 -11.88
CA SER A 25 10.66 0.78 -12.16
C SER A 25 11.53 0.60 -10.91
N ILE A 26 11.54 1.58 -10.00
CA ILE A 26 12.22 1.48 -8.70
C ILE A 26 11.60 0.34 -7.89
N PHE A 27 10.27 0.29 -7.79
CA PHE A 27 9.56 -0.79 -7.10
C PHE A 27 9.93 -2.16 -7.68
N GLN A 28 9.86 -2.33 -9.00
CA GLN A 28 10.19 -3.60 -9.68
C GLN A 28 11.62 -4.05 -9.37
N GLY A 29 12.58 -3.13 -9.44
CA GLY A 29 13.98 -3.41 -9.11
C GLY A 29 14.18 -3.78 -7.64
N ARG A 30 13.49 -3.09 -6.71
CA ARG A 30 13.55 -3.37 -5.28
C ARG A 30 12.91 -4.72 -4.92
N ALA A 31 11.72 -5.00 -5.46
CA ALA A 31 11.04 -6.28 -5.27
C ALA A 31 11.90 -7.46 -5.75
N SER A 32 12.53 -7.31 -6.92
CA SER A 32 13.44 -8.34 -7.47
C SER A 32 14.67 -8.53 -6.59
N LYS A 33 15.26 -7.44 -6.06
CA LYS A 33 16.38 -7.51 -5.11
C LYS A 33 16.00 -8.14 -3.77
N ALA A 34 14.75 -7.96 -3.33
CA ALA A 34 14.20 -8.61 -2.15
C ALA A 34 13.89 -10.10 -2.37
N GLY A 35 14.09 -10.63 -3.59
CA GLY A 35 13.91 -12.05 -3.90
C GLY A 35 12.50 -12.43 -4.33
N TYR A 36 11.62 -11.46 -4.57
CA TYR A 36 10.27 -11.72 -5.09
C TYR A 36 10.27 -11.76 -6.62
N PHE A 37 9.41 -12.62 -7.18
CA PHE A 37 9.08 -12.53 -8.59
C PHE A 37 8.05 -11.43 -8.79
N CYS A 38 8.31 -10.50 -9.72
CA CYS A 38 7.46 -9.36 -9.98
C CYS A 38 7.03 -9.35 -11.45
N PHE A 39 5.73 -9.41 -11.68
CA PHE A 39 5.10 -9.34 -12.99
C PHE A 39 4.52 -7.93 -13.17
N PHE A 40 4.96 -7.18 -14.16
CA PHE A 40 4.51 -5.80 -14.37
C PHE A 40 3.46 -5.71 -15.48
N LYS A 41 2.62 -4.66 -15.43
CA LYS A 41 1.62 -4.42 -16.47
C LYS A 41 2.30 -4.15 -17.83
N VAL A 42 1.81 -4.81 -18.88
CA VAL A 42 2.16 -4.47 -20.27
C VAL A 42 1.26 -3.35 -20.80
N TRP A 43 0.01 -3.29 -20.30
CA TRP A 43 -0.97 -2.30 -20.71
C TRP A 43 -1.17 -1.24 -19.63
N ARG A 44 -1.11 0.04 -20.02
CA ARG A 44 -1.17 1.16 -19.06
C ARG A 44 -2.46 1.14 -18.25
N ASP A 45 -3.59 0.76 -18.84
CA ASP A 45 -4.94 0.80 -18.23
C ASP A 45 -5.31 -0.40 -17.37
N MET A 46 -4.32 -1.22 -17.02
CA MET A 46 -4.51 -2.22 -15.97
C MET A 46 -4.87 -1.55 -14.64
N PRO A 47 -5.69 -2.23 -13.81
CA PRO A 47 -6.19 -1.68 -12.55
C PRO A 47 -5.12 -1.51 -11.46
N TYR A 48 -3.97 -2.17 -11.61
CA TYR A 48 -2.80 -2.14 -10.73
C TYR A 48 -1.52 -2.22 -11.58
N ASP A 49 -0.38 -1.86 -10.98
CA ASP A 49 0.90 -1.68 -11.68
C ASP A 49 1.71 -2.97 -11.80
N ALA A 50 1.58 -3.85 -10.82
CA ALA A 50 2.30 -5.12 -10.78
C ALA A 50 1.52 -6.22 -10.02
N VAL A 51 1.98 -7.45 -10.22
CA VAL A 51 1.68 -8.61 -9.38
C VAL A 51 2.98 -9.14 -8.81
N LEU A 52 3.08 -9.20 -7.48
CA LEU A 52 4.22 -9.77 -6.78
C LEU A 52 3.87 -11.20 -6.35
N ASP A 53 4.78 -12.15 -6.59
CA ASP A 53 4.64 -13.55 -6.20
C ASP A 53 5.63 -13.88 -5.08
N HIS A 54 5.07 -14.46 -4.02
CA HIS A 54 5.82 -15.16 -2.99
C HIS A 54 5.23 -16.55 -2.77
N ALA A 55 5.99 -17.59 -3.07
CA ALA A 55 5.60 -18.99 -2.85
C ALA A 55 4.22 -19.36 -3.44
N GLY A 56 3.88 -18.80 -4.61
CA GLY A 56 2.60 -19.01 -5.27
C GLY A 56 1.43 -18.27 -4.62
N ASN A 57 1.70 -17.28 -3.75
CA ASN A 57 0.72 -16.28 -3.36
C ASN A 57 0.94 -15.00 -4.16
N LEU A 58 -0.07 -14.60 -4.92
CA LEU A 58 -0.01 -13.46 -5.83
C LEU A 58 -0.65 -12.25 -5.18
N TYR A 59 0.07 -11.13 -5.16
CA TYR A 59 -0.36 -9.85 -4.61
C TYR A 59 -0.43 -8.79 -5.69
N ARG A 60 -1.60 -8.20 -5.89
CA ARG A 60 -1.81 -7.04 -6.77
C ARG A 60 -1.27 -5.80 -6.08
N VAL A 61 -0.39 -5.08 -6.76
CA VAL A 61 0.31 -3.91 -6.22
C VAL A 61 0.05 -2.67 -7.07
N GLU A 62 -0.42 -1.61 -6.43
CA GLU A 62 -0.45 -0.25 -7.00
C GLU A 62 0.74 0.55 -6.46
N VAL A 63 1.44 1.29 -7.32
CA VAL A 63 2.61 2.10 -6.97
C VAL A 63 2.22 3.57 -6.96
N LYS A 64 2.54 4.28 -5.87
CA LYS A 64 2.34 5.72 -5.74
C LYS A 64 3.65 6.41 -5.38
N GLY A 65 4.25 7.09 -6.36
CA GLY A 65 5.42 7.93 -6.13
C GLY A 65 5.10 9.28 -5.52
N SER A 66 5.98 9.78 -4.67
CA SER A 66 5.94 11.15 -4.16
C SER A 66 7.34 11.71 -3.94
N SER A 67 7.51 12.98 -4.28
CA SER A 67 8.71 13.74 -3.92
C SER A 67 8.51 14.58 -2.64
N GLY A 68 7.29 14.62 -2.11
CA GLY A 68 6.95 15.30 -0.86
C GLY A 68 6.86 14.34 0.32
N ASP A 69 6.10 14.73 1.34
CA ASP A 69 5.89 13.99 2.60
C ASP A 69 4.54 13.25 2.66
N HIS A 70 3.80 13.20 1.55
CA HIS A 70 2.51 12.52 1.44
C HIS A 70 2.44 11.66 0.16
N PHE A 71 1.76 10.52 0.25
CA PHE A 71 1.35 9.70 -0.90
C PHE A 71 -0.12 9.96 -1.23
N VAL A 72 -0.42 10.23 -2.51
CA VAL A 72 -1.80 10.35 -2.99
C VAL A 72 -2.34 8.96 -3.28
N VAL A 73 -3.10 8.38 -2.35
CA VAL A 73 -3.64 7.02 -2.40
C VAL A 73 -5.06 6.98 -2.96
N THR A 74 -5.26 7.65 -4.09
CA THR A 74 -6.54 7.68 -4.80
C THR A 74 -6.48 6.96 -6.13
N ARG A 75 -7.66 6.55 -6.59
CA ARG A 75 -7.92 6.02 -7.91
C ARG A 75 -8.80 7.01 -8.67
N GLY A 76 -8.29 7.52 -9.79
CA GLY A 76 -9.05 8.36 -10.70
C GLY A 76 -9.68 7.54 -11.83
N GLY A 77 -10.93 7.85 -12.20
CA GLY A 77 -11.53 7.30 -13.41
C GLY A 77 -10.89 7.91 -14.66
N ARG A 78 -9.98 7.16 -15.31
CA ARG A 78 -9.41 7.54 -16.61
C ARG A 78 -10.52 7.56 -17.66
N ALA A 79 -11.06 8.73 -18.01
CA ALA A 79 -11.62 8.90 -19.36
C ALA A 79 -10.63 9.73 -20.14
N GLY A 80 -10.41 9.30 -21.38
CA GLY A 80 -9.82 10.16 -22.38
C GLY A 80 -10.60 11.46 -22.48
N GLN A 81 -9.86 12.52 -22.78
CA GLN A 81 -10.31 13.91 -22.96
C GLN A 81 -11.48 14.11 -23.96
N GLN A 82 -11.99 13.05 -24.60
CA GLN A 82 -12.96 13.11 -25.69
C GLN A 82 -14.43 12.86 -25.30
N ILE A 83 -14.73 12.52 -24.04
CA ILE A 83 -16.13 12.43 -23.60
C ILE A 83 -16.42 13.69 -22.81
N VAL A 84 -17.28 14.56 -23.37
CA VAL A 84 -17.87 15.71 -22.68
C VAL A 84 -18.37 15.22 -21.32
N ARG A 85 -17.63 15.57 -20.26
CA ARG A 85 -17.95 15.18 -18.90
C ARG A 85 -18.68 16.35 -18.25
N ASP A 86 -19.83 16.02 -17.67
CA ASP A 86 -20.44 16.81 -16.63
C ASP A 86 -19.34 17.14 -15.58
N PRO A 87 -19.02 18.42 -15.35
CA PRO A 87 -17.96 18.84 -14.44
C PRO A 87 -18.18 18.39 -12.98
N ASP A 88 -19.40 17.94 -12.65
CA ASP A 88 -19.78 17.54 -11.28
C ASP A 88 -19.50 16.06 -10.94
N VAL A 89 -18.92 15.28 -11.85
CA VAL A 89 -18.63 13.84 -11.60
C VAL A 89 -17.14 13.62 -11.37
N ASP A 90 -16.63 14.09 -10.22
CA ASP A 90 -15.34 13.63 -9.71
C ASP A 90 -15.49 12.17 -9.24
N ARG A 91 -14.92 11.25 -10.03
CA ARG A 91 -14.89 9.80 -9.72
C ARG A 91 -13.67 9.40 -8.91
N THR A 92 -12.91 10.36 -8.41
CA THR A 92 -11.73 10.10 -7.60
C THR A 92 -12.17 9.56 -6.25
N ARG A 93 -11.80 8.31 -5.94
CA ARG A 93 -12.02 7.72 -4.62
C ARG A 93 -10.71 7.19 -4.04
N ILE A 94 -10.69 6.97 -2.73
CA ILE A 94 -9.57 6.32 -2.05
C ILE A 94 -9.44 4.89 -2.58
N ILE A 95 -8.20 4.38 -2.66
CA ILE A 95 -7.93 3.00 -3.03
C ILE A 95 -8.54 2.04 -2.00
N GLU A 96 -9.19 0.99 -2.50
CA GLU A 96 -9.85 -0.05 -1.71
C GLU A 96 -9.35 -1.43 -2.16
N ARG A 97 -9.64 -2.47 -1.38
CA ARG A 97 -9.21 -3.86 -1.62
C ARG A 97 -9.56 -4.38 -3.01
N GLU A 98 -10.65 -3.91 -3.60
CA GLU A 98 -11.06 -4.26 -4.96
C GLU A 98 -10.00 -3.84 -6.01
N ASP A 99 -9.26 -2.77 -5.75
CA ASP A 99 -8.26 -2.22 -6.67
C ASP A 99 -6.93 -2.99 -6.60
N CYS A 100 -6.41 -3.19 -5.39
CA CYS A 100 -5.14 -3.86 -5.14
C CYS A 100 -5.05 -4.42 -3.71
N ASP A 101 -4.08 -5.31 -3.48
CA ASP A 101 -3.86 -5.94 -2.18
C ASP A 101 -2.89 -5.13 -1.30
N PHE A 102 -1.92 -4.47 -1.96
CA PHE A 102 -0.98 -3.55 -1.35
C PHE A 102 -0.82 -2.30 -2.21
N VAL A 103 -0.59 -1.17 -1.56
CA VAL A 103 -0.04 0.02 -2.20
C VAL A 103 1.42 0.14 -1.79
N VAL A 104 2.29 0.44 -2.75
CA VAL A 104 3.67 0.77 -2.46
C VAL A 104 3.91 2.26 -2.70
N GLY A 105 4.16 2.97 -1.60
CA GLY A 105 4.59 4.37 -1.63
C GLY A 105 6.07 4.45 -1.97
N ILE A 106 6.45 5.18 -3.02
CA ILE A 106 7.86 5.39 -3.38
C ILE A 106 8.25 6.82 -3.03
N ASP A 107 9.23 6.98 -2.13
CA ASP A 107 9.90 8.27 -1.98
C ASP A 107 10.80 8.49 -3.20
N SER A 108 10.33 9.29 -4.13
CA SER A 108 11.02 9.57 -5.41
C SER A 108 12.33 10.33 -5.21
N ASN A 109 12.74 10.70 -3.99
CA ASN A 109 14.01 11.36 -3.73
C ASN A 109 15.14 10.36 -3.42
N ASN A 110 14.83 9.21 -2.83
CA ASN A 110 15.82 8.19 -2.41
C ASN A 110 15.49 6.77 -2.88
N GLY A 111 14.29 6.53 -3.40
CA GLY A 111 13.83 5.23 -3.88
C GLY A 111 13.47 4.26 -2.76
N ASP A 112 13.16 4.75 -1.56
CA ASP A 112 12.63 3.95 -0.47
C ASP A 112 11.18 3.55 -0.75
N CYS A 113 10.84 2.31 -0.41
CA CYS A 113 9.53 1.71 -0.63
C CYS A 113 8.77 1.57 0.70
N TYR A 114 7.56 2.09 0.76
CA TYR A 114 6.64 1.94 1.88
C TYR A 114 5.62 0.86 1.51
N ILE A 115 5.69 -0.32 2.14
CA ILE A 115 4.85 -1.48 1.81
C ILE A 115 3.56 -1.42 2.62
N ILE A 116 2.51 -0.83 2.05
CA ILE A 116 1.29 -0.47 2.79
C ILE A 116 0.16 -1.44 2.42
N PRO A 117 -0.32 -2.28 3.35
CA PRO A 117 -1.50 -3.10 3.13
C PRO A 117 -2.72 -2.22 2.84
N THR A 118 -3.58 -2.60 1.90
CA THR A 118 -4.77 -1.79 1.57
C THR A 118 -5.71 -1.61 2.77
N ASP A 119 -5.72 -2.55 3.73
CA ASP A 119 -6.46 -2.40 4.99
C ASP A 119 -6.07 -1.11 5.75
N ILE A 120 -4.78 -0.76 5.75
CA ILE A 120 -4.28 0.44 6.41
C ILE A 120 -4.81 1.69 5.72
N ILE A 121 -4.91 1.68 4.39
CA ILE A 121 -5.45 2.80 3.62
C ILE A 121 -6.94 2.97 3.91
N GLU A 122 -7.70 1.88 3.90
CA GLU A 122 -9.14 1.89 4.17
C GLU A 122 -9.46 2.39 5.59
N ILE A 123 -8.76 1.87 6.60
CA ILE A 123 -8.99 2.22 8.01
C ILE A 123 -8.60 3.68 8.31
N ILE A 124 -7.49 4.15 7.74
CA ILE A 124 -7.10 5.56 7.88
C ILE A 124 -8.09 6.45 7.13
N GLY A 125 -8.54 6.05 5.94
CA GLY A 125 -9.61 6.71 5.19
C GLY A 125 -9.23 8.10 4.67
N ILE A 126 -7.94 8.36 4.41
CA ILE A 126 -7.42 9.66 3.95
C ILE A 126 -6.69 9.52 2.62
N ALA A 127 -7.10 10.30 1.62
CA ALA A 127 -6.54 10.33 0.27
C ALA A 127 -5.07 10.80 0.18
N ASN A 128 -4.69 11.80 0.98
CA ASN A 128 -3.31 12.28 1.09
C ASN A 128 -2.66 11.67 2.32
N LEU A 129 -2.08 10.49 2.17
CA LEU A 129 -1.53 9.72 3.29
C LEU A 129 -0.12 10.22 3.63
N SER A 130 0.06 10.83 4.81
CA SER A 130 1.38 11.26 5.27
C SER A 130 2.35 10.09 5.38
N GLN A 131 3.60 10.28 4.94
CA GLN A 131 4.68 9.31 5.12
C GLN A 131 4.92 8.99 6.60
N ARG A 132 4.61 9.94 7.51
CA ARG A 132 4.69 9.71 8.95
C ARG A 132 3.68 8.66 9.42
N ALA A 133 2.46 8.68 8.87
CA ALA A 133 1.42 7.70 9.19
C ALA A 133 1.85 6.27 8.83
N VAL A 134 2.65 6.12 7.77
CA VAL A 134 3.08 4.83 7.24
C VAL A 134 4.56 4.54 7.48
N GLN A 135 5.23 5.30 8.33
CA GLN A 135 6.67 5.17 8.53
C GLN A 135 7.10 3.78 9.00
N ILE A 136 6.24 3.11 9.76
CA ILE A 136 6.47 1.73 10.21
C ILE A 136 6.51 0.72 9.06
N PHE A 137 5.93 1.05 7.91
CA PHE A 137 5.87 0.21 6.71
C PHE A 137 7.04 0.43 5.73
N ARG A 138 7.98 1.33 6.05
CA ARG A 138 9.17 1.59 5.23
C ARG A 138 10.06 0.35 5.15
N GLU A 139 10.33 -0.09 3.91
CA GLU A 139 11.15 -1.26 3.53
C GLU A 139 10.67 -2.57 4.17
N LYS A 140 9.39 -2.67 4.55
CA LYS A 140 8.81 -3.87 5.20
C LYS A 140 8.39 -4.93 4.20
N TRP A 141 9.36 -5.38 3.42
CA TRP A 141 9.21 -6.41 2.39
C TRP A 141 8.70 -7.75 2.94
N GLU A 142 8.98 -8.06 4.21
CA GLU A 142 8.50 -9.26 4.91
C GLU A 142 6.97 -9.34 5.01
N LEU A 143 6.24 -8.24 4.79
CA LEU A 143 4.76 -8.22 4.84
C LEU A 143 4.08 -9.06 3.75
N PHE A 144 4.80 -9.40 2.67
CA PHE A 144 4.32 -10.34 1.65
C PHE A 144 4.47 -11.81 2.05
N LYS A 145 5.16 -12.11 3.16
CA LYS A 145 5.27 -13.47 3.68
C LYS A 145 4.04 -13.85 4.49
N PHE A 146 3.76 -15.14 4.54
CA PHE A 146 2.62 -15.71 5.25
C PHE A 146 3.04 -17.00 5.97
N ASN A 147 2.23 -17.44 6.90
CA ASN A 147 2.38 -18.72 7.59
C ASN A 147 2.08 -19.85 6.61
N ASP A 148 3.14 -20.50 6.17
CA ASP A 148 3.14 -21.68 5.30
C ASP A 148 3.33 -22.98 6.09
N GLY A 149 3.23 -22.93 7.43
CA GLY A 149 3.44 -24.07 8.33
C GLY A 149 4.92 -24.32 8.67
N THR A 150 5.86 -23.52 8.16
CA THR A 150 7.27 -23.59 8.57
C THR A 150 7.52 -22.82 9.86
N ALA A 151 8.52 -23.24 10.64
CA ALA A 151 8.86 -22.61 11.92
C ALA A 151 9.23 -21.11 11.78
N GLU A 152 9.77 -20.70 10.62
CA GLU A 152 10.15 -19.32 10.33
C GLU A 152 8.95 -18.41 10.08
N ASN A 153 7.76 -18.95 9.83
CA ASN A 153 6.58 -18.15 9.49
C ASN A 153 5.38 -18.36 10.45
N THR A 154 5.54 -19.08 11.56
CA THR A 154 4.43 -19.36 12.49
C THR A 154 3.85 -18.11 13.15
N TYR A 155 4.61 -17.01 13.17
CA TYR A 155 4.21 -15.71 13.70
C TYR A 155 3.57 -14.78 12.64
N ARG A 156 3.20 -15.33 11.47
CA ARG A 156 2.55 -14.60 10.38
C ARG A 156 1.10 -15.03 10.20
N MET A 157 0.33 -14.24 9.48
CA MET A 157 -1.05 -14.59 9.10
C MET A 157 -1.08 -15.72 8.07
N SER A 158 -2.25 -16.34 7.87
CA SER A 158 -2.44 -17.30 6.78
C SER A 158 -2.23 -16.65 5.41
N LYS A 159 -2.01 -17.50 4.40
CA LYS A 159 -1.89 -17.09 2.99
C LYS A 159 -3.05 -16.21 2.54
N GLU A 160 -4.28 -16.60 2.89
CA GLU A 160 -5.51 -15.92 2.51
C GLU A 160 -5.61 -14.55 3.20
N ASN A 161 -5.34 -14.49 4.51
CA ASN A 161 -5.43 -13.23 5.25
C ASN A 161 -4.36 -12.21 4.80
N THR A 162 -3.14 -12.67 4.48
CA THR A 162 -2.10 -11.79 3.94
C THR A 162 -2.49 -11.23 2.55
N ARG A 163 -3.14 -12.03 1.70
CA ARG A 163 -3.55 -11.61 0.35
C ARG A 163 -4.82 -10.77 0.35
N ASP A 164 -5.87 -11.30 0.97
CA ASP A 164 -7.24 -10.78 0.88
C ASP A 164 -7.51 -9.65 1.90
N GLY A 165 -6.61 -9.49 2.88
CA GLY A 165 -6.73 -8.52 3.95
C GLY A 165 -7.75 -8.91 5.01
N LEU A 166 -7.92 -8.02 5.98
CA LEU A 166 -8.72 -8.23 7.18
C LEU A 166 -9.97 -7.35 7.22
N CYS A 167 -10.05 -6.28 6.41
CA CYS A 167 -11.19 -5.35 6.43
C CYS A 167 -12.54 -6.04 6.14
N ARG A 168 -12.53 -7.11 5.33
CA ARG A 168 -13.75 -7.87 4.99
C ARG A 168 -14.12 -8.97 5.99
N LEU A 169 -13.27 -9.25 6.97
CA LEU A 169 -13.57 -10.23 8.01
C LEU A 169 -14.48 -9.63 9.09
N GLU A 170 -15.29 -10.44 9.75
CA GLU A 170 -16.03 -9.99 10.93
C GLU A 170 -15.09 -9.75 12.13
N LEU A 171 -15.49 -8.89 13.07
CA LEU A 171 -14.67 -8.52 14.23
C LEU A 171 -14.13 -9.76 14.98
N GLU A 172 -14.97 -10.77 15.23
CA GLU A 172 -14.57 -12.00 15.91
C GLU A 172 -13.46 -12.75 15.16
N GLN A 173 -13.47 -12.72 13.82
CA GLN A 173 -12.47 -13.37 12.99
C GLN A 173 -11.15 -12.61 13.06
N VAL A 174 -11.19 -11.27 12.99
CA VAL A 174 -9.99 -10.43 13.15
C VAL A 174 -9.39 -10.61 14.54
N GLN A 175 -10.20 -10.65 15.60
CA GLN A 175 -9.73 -10.90 16.97
C GLN A 175 -9.07 -12.28 17.12
N LYS A 176 -9.60 -13.32 16.47
CA LYS A 176 -8.95 -14.65 16.44
C LYS A 176 -7.57 -14.62 15.77
N VAL A 177 -7.41 -13.81 14.71
CA VAL A 177 -6.09 -13.60 14.08
C VAL A 177 -5.14 -12.93 15.07
N ALA A 178 -5.55 -11.83 15.72
CA ALA A 178 -4.73 -11.16 16.73
C ALA A 178 -4.34 -12.09 17.90
N GLN A 179 -5.27 -12.92 18.39
CA GLN A 179 -5.00 -13.90 19.45
C GLN A 179 -4.00 -14.96 19.01
N THR A 180 -4.11 -15.48 17.79
CA THR A 180 -3.17 -16.46 17.23
C THR A 180 -1.76 -15.89 17.14
N LEU A 181 -1.65 -14.60 16.83
CA LEU A 181 -0.40 -13.85 16.77
C LEU A 181 0.07 -13.31 18.14
N ASN A 182 -0.68 -13.59 19.22
CA ASN A 182 -0.43 -13.10 20.58
C ASN A 182 -0.28 -11.56 20.67
N ILE A 183 -1.14 -10.83 19.95
CA ILE A 183 -1.10 -9.37 19.87
C ILE A 183 -2.07 -8.77 20.89
N ALA A 184 -1.55 -7.90 21.75
CA ALA A 184 -2.37 -7.10 22.65
C ALA A 184 -3.01 -5.92 21.91
N ILE A 185 -4.34 -5.82 21.96
CA ILE A 185 -5.07 -4.73 21.32
C ILE A 185 -5.22 -3.56 22.31
N PRO A 186 -4.85 -2.32 21.92
CA PRO A 186 -5.03 -1.14 22.76
C PRO A 186 -6.49 -0.91 23.16
N THR A 187 -6.71 -0.67 24.45
CA THR A 187 -8.01 -0.23 24.96
C THR A 187 -8.31 1.21 24.55
N GLU A 188 -7.29 2.07 24.58
CA GLU A 188 -7.36 3.46 24.15
C GLU A 188 -7.41 3.58 22.62
N SER A 189 -7.81 4.77 22.17
CA SER A 189 -7.80 5.16 20.76
C SER A 189 -6.39 5.22 20.19
N ILE A 190 -6.22 4.85 18.93
CA ILE A 190 -4.91 4.92 18.25
C ILE A 190 -4.86 6.20 17.41
N THR A 191 -3.96 7.13 17.75
CA THR A 191 -3.72 8.33 16.94
C THR A 191 -2.88 7.99 15.72
N ILE A 192 -3.33 8.40 14.53
CA ILE A 192 -2.58 8.24 13.28
C ILE A 192 -1.64 9.43 13.10
N GLU A 193 -0.33 9.16 13.09
CA GLU A 193 0.68 10.21 12.92
C GLU A 193 0.52 10.98 11.61
N GLY A 194 0.78 12.29 11.65
CA GLY A 194 0.61 13.17 10.48
C GLY A 194 -0.84 13.54 10.18
N HIS A 195 -1.81 12.98 10.89
CA HIS A 195 -3.24 13.24 10.72
C HIS A 195 -3.94 13.55 12.04
N ARG A 196 -5.15 14.11 11.95
CA ARG A 196 -6.05 14.28 13.11
C ARG A 196 -6.94 13.05 13.36
N ARG A 197 -6.79 11.99 12.55
CA ARG A 197 -7.58 10.76 12.65
C ARG A 197 -7.14 9.95 13.85
N MET A 198 -8.13 9.50 14.61
CA MET A 198 -7.97 8.54 15.70
C MET A 198 -8.80 7.30 15.37
N LEU A 199 -8.26 6.11 15.60
CA LEU A 199 -8.99 4.86 15.47
C LEU A 199 -9.63 4.50 16.81
N ASP A 200 -10.95 4.56 16.86
CA ASP A 200 -11.77 4.25 18.05
C ASP A 200 -12.50 2.92 17.91
N ASP A 201 -12.85 2.54 16.68
CA ASP A 201 -13.54 1.29 16.37
C ASP A 201 -12.66 0.08 16.70
N GLU A 202 -13.25 -0.92 17.34
CA GLU A 202 -12.51 -2.08 17.85
C GLU A 202 -11.91 -2.92 16.72
N LYS A 203 -12.62 -3.06 15.59
CA LYS A 203 -12.14 -3.81 14.43
C LYS A 203 -10.99 -3.07 13.77
N GLU A 204 -11.13 -1.76 13.54
CA GLU A 204 -10.07 -0.91 12.99
C GLU A 204 -8.79 -0.96 13.84
N LYS A 205 -8.92 -0.80 15.16
CA LYS A 205 -7.78 -0.90 16.08
C LYS A 205 -7.11 -2.27 16.00
N THR A 206 -7.90 -3.34 15.96
CA THR A 206 -7.38 -4.70 15.90
C THR A 206 -6.60 -4.93 14.59
N ILE A 207 -7.17 -4.55 13.44
CA ILE A 207 -6.52 -4.69 12.14
C ILE A 207 -5.22 -3.86 12.09
N TYR A 208 -5.28 -2.60 12.55
CA TYR A 208 -4.10 -1.73 12.59
C TYR A 208 -2.99 -2.34 13.45
N SER A 209 -3.32 -2.84 14.65
CA SER A 209 -2.37 -3.51 15.55
C SER A 209 -1.75 -4.77 14.94
N ILE A 210 -2.53 -5.57 14.20
CA ILE A 210 -2.01 -6.75 13.50
C ILE A 210 -0.95 -6.34 12.48
N TRP A 211 -1.29 -5.43 11.57
CA TRP A 211 -0.35 -5.01 10.53
C TRP A 211 0.88 -4.28 11.09
N LYS A 212 0.70 -3.50 12.16
CA LYS A 212 1.80 -2.86 12.88
C LYS A 212 2.76 -3.90 13.45
N HIS A 213 2.25 -4.91 14.14
CA HIS A 213 3.06 -6.00 14.68
C HIS A 213 3.81 -6.73 13.58
N LEU A 214 3.13 -7.05 12.47
CA LEU A 214 3.75 -7.76 11.35
C LEU A 214 4.88 -6.97 10.68
N ALA A 215 4.79 -5.64 10.70
CA ALA A 215 5.82 -4.74 10.19
C ALA A 215 7.04 -4.64 11.14
N GLU A 216 6.92 -5.04 12.40
CA GLU A 216 8.01 -5.01 13.39
C GLU A 216 8.84 -6.30 13.42
N LEU A 217 8.36 -7.38 12.78
CA LEU A 217 9.09 -8.64 12.55
C LEU A 217 10.32 -8.43 11.66
#